data_AF-A0A452XL91-F1
#
_entry.id   AF-A0A452XL91-F1
#
_cell.length_a   1.000
_cell.length_b   1.000
_cell.length_c   1.000
_cell.angle_alpha   90.00
_cell.angle_beta   90.00
_cell.angle_gamma   90.00
#
_symmetry.space_group_name_H-M   'P 1'
#
loop_
_entity.id
_entity.type
_entity.pdbx_description
1 polymer ?
#
loop_
_entity_poly.entity_id
_entity_poly.type
_entity_poly.pdbx_seq_one_letter_code
_entity_poly.pdbx_strand_id
1 'polypeptide(L)'
;MIDGRVLPRVKKVAVAHQTLESWFSIVDVRYATLLHAVEGTFEIKLLEGRFCGNITAGINGIQPRIVIYNSKEDGVVSCEGRTDITLRRRVMTLRLDGMLTLGFAVRGLGGAATRKQKVEFTPQHRGEEKKEFSCGTAKLQVKVFWSMLDYRR
;
A
#
# COMPACT_ATOMS: atom_id res chain seq x y z
N MET A 1 14.73 2.81 -17.86
CA MET A 1 15.56 3.94 -18.31
C MET A 1 14.63 5.12 -18.56
N ILE A 2 14.77 6.19 -17.78
CA ILE A 2 14.17 7.50 -18.12
C ILE A 2 15.41 8.40 -18.30
N ASP A 3 15.62 8.89 -19.52
CA ASP A 3 16.67 9.84 -19.94
C ASP A 3 18.16 9.47 -19.82
N GLY A 4 18.54 8.19 -19.71
CA GLY A 4 19.97 7.81 -19.76
C GLY A 4 20.84 8.40 -18.64
N ARG A 5 20.24 9.03 -17.63
CA ARG A 5 20.95 9.54 -16.46
C ARG A 5 21.19 8.38 -15.50
N VAL A 6 22.46 8.17 -15.14
CA VAL A 6 22.84 7.23 -14.09
C VAL A 6 22.21 7.72 -12.79
N LEU A 7 21.19 6.99 -12.31
CA LEU A 7 20.56 7.31 -11.03
C LEU A 7 21.61 7.15 -9.93
N PRO A 8 21.82 8.16 -9.06
CA PRO A 8 22.82 8.09 -8.03
C PRO A 8 22.52 6.88 -7.12
N ARG A 9 23.56 6.07 -6.84
CA ARG A 9 23.50 4.99 -5.85
C ARG A 9 23.48 5.59 -4.45
N VAL A 10 22.40 6.30 -4.10
CA VAL A 10 22.26 6.91 -2.78
C VAL A 10 21.93 5.82 -1.77
N LYS A 11 22.72 5.70 -0.70
CA LYS A 11 22.44 4.79 0.45
C LYS A 11 21.12 5.15 1.17
N LYS A 12 20.68 6.39 1.04
CA LYS A 12 19.47 6.94 1.65
C LYS A 12 18.37 7.06 0.60
N VAL A 13 17.18 6.54 0.89
CA VAL A 13 16.03 6.69 -0.01
C VAL A 13 15.64 8.16 -0.04
N ALA A 14 15.86 8.82 -1.17
CA ALA A 14 15.33 10.14 -1.46
C ALA A 14 14.17 9.98 -2.44
N VAL A 15 13.01 10.57 -2.11
CA VAL A 15 11.89 10.67 -3.03
C VAL A 15 12.18 11.85 -3.95
N ALA A 16 12.42 11.57 -5.22
CA ALA A 16 12.51 12.58 -6.25
C ALA A 16 11.10 12.96 -6.73
N HIS A 17 10.96 14.21 -7.16
CA HIS A 17 9.74 14.75 -7.74
C HIS A 17 10.09 15.44 -9.06
N GLN A 18 9.26 15.23 -10.08
CA GLN A 18 9.38 15.92 -11.35
C GLN A 18 7.98 16.21 -11.88
N THR A 19 7.76 17.45 -12.31
CA THR A 19 6.56 17.84 -13.05
C THR A 19 6.87 17.72 -14.53
N LEU A 20 6.05 16.96 -15.26
CA LEU A 20 6.14 16.75 -16.69
C LEU A 20 4.97 17.46 -17.36
N GLU A 21 5.27 18.51 -18.12
CA GLU A 21 4.28 19.24 -18.87
C GLU A 21 4.20 18.71 -20.30
N SER A 22 2.99 18.44 -20.77
CA SER A 22 2.68 18.03 -22.14
C SER A 22 1.54 18.90 -22.67
N TRP A 23 1.30 18.85 -23.97
CA TRP A 23 0.23 19.64 -24.62
C TRP A 23 -1.16 19.37 -24.04
N PHE A 24 -1.41 18.16 -23.49
CA PHE A 24 -2.72 17.74 -23.02
C PHE A 24 -2.83 17.62 -21.49
N SER A 25 -1.72 17.68 -20.76
CA SER A 25 -1.72 17.52 -19.30
C SER A 25 -0.41 17.93 -18.66
N ILE A 26 -0.50 18.30 -17.38
CA ILE A 26 0.63 18.43 -16.46
C ILE A 26 0.59 17.24 -15.51
N VAL A 27 1.68 16.49 -15.43
CA VAL A 27 1.79 15.26 -14.63
C VAL A 27 2.89 15.41 -13.58
N ASP A 28 2.52 15.31 -12.31
CA ASP A 28 3.49 15.22 -11.20
C ASP A 28 3.91 13.77 -10.97
N VAL A 29 5.20 13.50 -11.22
CA VAL A 29 5.82 12.19 -11.03
C VAL A 29 6.64 12.20 -9.74
N ARG A 30 6.35 11.25 -8.84
CA ARG A 30 7.15 10.97 -7.64
C ARG A 30 7.77 9.59 -7.77
N TYR A 31 9.07 9.49 -7.60
CA TYR A 31 9.79 8.21 -7.67
C TYR A 31 10.89 8.12 -6.63
N ALA A 32 11.24 6.88 -6.27
CA ALA A 32 12.35 6.58 -5.38
C ALA A 32 13.13 5.40 -5.95
N THR A 33 14.46 5.50 -5.95
CA THR A 33 15.33 4.39 -6.32
C THR A 33 15.62 3.55 -5.08
N LEU A 34 15.29 2.25 -5.16
CA LEU A 34 15.44 1.31 -4.05
C LEU A 34 16.55 0.30 -4.38
N LEU A 35 17.54 0.17 -3.49
CA LEU A 35 18.54 -0.89 -3.55
C LEU A 35 18.03 -2.11 -2.78
N HIS A 36 18.35 -3.33 -3.23
CA HIS A 36 17.86 -4.59 -2.64
C HIS A 36 16.34 -4.62 -2.53
N ALA A 37 15.67 -4.34 -3.64
CA ALA A 37 14.23 -4.23 -3.71
C ALA A 37 13.56 -5.61 -3.73
N VAL A 38 12.45 -5.73 -3.01
CA VAL A 38 11.52 -6.86 -3.05
C VAL A 38 10.13 -6.37 -3.39
N GLU A 39 9.34 -7.23 -4.02
CA GLU A 39 7.94 -7.00 -4.28
C GLU A 39 7.10 -7.60 -3.15
N GLY A 40 6.20 -6.78 -2.60
CA GLY A 40 5.14 -7.21 -1.71
C GLY A 40 3.80 -7.13 -2.42
N THR A 41 3.21 -8.28 -2.72
CA THR A 41 1.84 -8.39 -3.21
C THR A 41 0.92 -8.71 -2.05
N PHE A 42 -0.18 -7.97 -1.88
CA PHE A 42 -1.07 -8.15 -0.74
C PHE A 42 -2.55 -8.23 -1.10
N GLU A 43 -3.26 -9.00 -0.27
CA GLU A 43 -4.70 -9.22 -0.34
C GLU A 43 -5.32 -8.86 1.02
N ILE A 44 -6.52 -8.29 0.99
CA ILE A 44 -7.25 -7.90 2.20
C ILE A 44 -8.64 -8.51 2.15
N LYS A 45 -8.98 -9.26 3.19
CA LYS A 45 -10.29 -9.90 3.36
C LYS A 45 -11.01 -9.34 4.58
N LEU A 46 -12.31 -9.14 4.46
CA LEU A 46 -13.23 -8.88 5.54
C LEU A 46 -13.75 -10.23 6.05
N LEU A 47 -13.40 -10.56 7.28
CA LEU A 47 -13.80 -11.80 7.95
C LEU A 47 -15.16 -11.63 8.63
N GLU A 48 -15.36 -10.51 9.34
CA GLU A 48 -16.60 -10.22 10.06
C GLU A 48 -16.97 -8.73 9.96
N GLY A 49 -18.27 -8.44 9.99
CA GLY A 49 -18.82 -7.09 10.06
C GLY A 49 -18.90 -6.34 8.72
N ARG A 50 -18.57 -5.04 8.76
CA ARG A 50 -18.73 -4.11 7.64
C ARG A 50 -17.57 -3.12 7.59
N PHE A 51 -16.96 -2.98 6.42
CA PHE A 51 -15.90 -1.99 6.18
C PHE A 51 -16.44 -0.77 5.41
N CYS A 52 -16.42 0.39 6.06
CA CYS A 52 -16.73 1.69 5.48
C CYS A 52 -15.62 2.68 5.85
N GLY A 53 -14.72 2.97 4.92
CA GLY A 53 -13.46 3.62 5.23
C GLY A 53 -12.51 3.71 4.05
N ASN A 54 -11.27 4.08 4.33
CA ASN A 54 -10.19 4.02 3.36
C ASN A 54 -9.03 3.15 3.87
N ILE A 55 -8.27 2.62 2.92
CA ILE A 55 -7.04 1.87 3.17
C ILE A 55 -5.93 2.56 2.40
N THR A 56 -4.81 2.81 3.08
CA THR A 56 -3.61 3.39 2.52
C THR A 56 -2.44 2.43 2.62
N ALA A 57 -1.63 2.35 1.58
CA ALA A 57 -0.35 1.64 1.59
C ALA A 57 0.80 2.63 1.52
N GLY A 58 1.89 2.34 2.22
CA GLY A 58 3.10 3.14 2.15
C GLY A 58 4.31 2.42 2.70
N ILE A 59 5.47 2.99 2.42
CA ILE A 59 6.76 2.49 2.88
C ILE A 59 7.22 3.41 4.01
N ASN A 60 7.72 2.85 5.10
CA ASN A 60 8.18 3.68 6.21
C ASN A 60 9.29 4.65 5.75
N GLY A 61 9.19 5.92 6.16
CA GLY A 61 10.10 6.98 5.71
C GLY A 61 9.84 7.55 4.31
N ILE A 62 8.85 7.03 3.56
CA ILE A 62 8.49 7.52 2.22
C ILE A 62 7.07 8.10 2.25
N GLN A 63 6.92 9.32 1.77
CA GLN A 63 5.63 10.00 1.59
C GLN A 63 5.45 10.41 0.11
N PRO A 64 4.20 10.54 -0.38
CA PRO A 64 2.92 10.31 0.31
C PRO A 64 2.54 8.81 0.33
N ARG A 65 1.59 8.45 1.20
CA ARG A 65 0.95 7.12 1.19
C ARG A 65 -0.07 7.06 0.05
N ILE A 66 -0.23 5.89 -0.54
CA ILE A 66 -1.15 5.64 -1.67
C ILE A 66 -2.48 5.17 -1.09
N VAL A 67 -3.58 5.80 -1.47
CA VAL A 67 -4.92 5.26 -1.19
C VAL A 67 -5.16 4.07 -2.11
N ILE A 68 -5.26 2.88 -1.52
CA ILE A 68 -5.46 1.62 -2.26
C ILE A 68 -6.91 1.15 -2.25
N TYR A 69 -7.74 1.77 -1.41
CA TYR A 69 -9.18 1.57 -1.36
C TYR A 69 -9.87 2.75 -0.65
N ASN A 70 -11.03 3.18 -1.15
CA ASN A 70 -11.87 4.21 -0.56
C ASN A 70 -13.35 3.86 -0.77
N SER A 71 -14.06 3.54 0.30
CA SER A 71 -15.46 3.07 0.21
C SER A 71 -16.45 4.11 -0.34
N LYS A 72 -16.07 5.40 -0.43
CA LYS A 72 -16.89 6.41 -1.13
C LYS A 72 -16.94 6.17 -2.63
N GLU A 73 -15.87 5.63 -3.20
CA GLU A 73 -15.70 5.44 -4.63
C GLU A 73 -15.78 3.96 -5.01
N ASP A 74 -15.23 3.07 -4.16
CA ASP A 74 -15.15 1.63 -4.40
C ASP A 74 -16.34 0.85 -3.79
N GLY A 75 -17.28 1.56 -3.16
CA GLY A 75 -18.43 0.97 -2.45
C GLY A 75 -18.07 0.42 -1.08
N VAL A 76 -19.08 0.15 -0.25
CA VAL A 76 -18.91 -0.45 1.08
C VAL A 76 -18.83 -1.97 0.98
N VAL A 77 -17.99 -2.61 1.81
CA VAL A 77 -17.86 -4.07 1.87
C VAL A 77 -18.54 -4.61 3.15
N SER A 78 -19.35 -5.67 3.03
CA SER A 78 -19.99 -6.38 4.14
C SER A 78 -19.82 -7.89 3.98
N CYS A 79 -19.78 -8.62 5.10
CA CYS A 79 -19.60 -10.08 5.09
C CYS A 79 -20.76 -10.87 4.47
N GLU A 80 -21.94 -10.26 4.31
CA GLU A 80 -23.06 -10.88 3.60
C GLU A 80 -22.86 -10.92 2.06
N GLY A 81 -21.74 -10.40 1.56
CA GLY A 81 -21.36 -10.40 0.15
C GLY A 81 -19.92 -10.86 -0.08
N ARG A 82 -19.18 -10.11 -0.91
CA ARG A 82 -17.75 -10.39 -1.19
C ARG A 82 -16.93 -10.17 0.08
N THR A 83 -16.18 -11.19 0.48
CA THR A 83 -15.22 -11.09 1.59
C THR A 83 -13.91 -10.43 1.15
N ASP A 84 -13.56 -10.47 -0.13
CA ASP A 84 -12.34 -9.85 -0.65
C ASP A 84 -12.56 -8.36 -0.96
N ILE A 85 -11.72 -7.50 -0.37
CA ILE A 85 -11.70 -6.08 -0.68
C ILE A 85 -10.92 -5.88 -1.98
N THR A 86 -11.59 -5.40 -3.03
CA THR A 86 -10.95 -5.13 -4.32
C THR A 86 -10.10 -3.85 -4.24
N LEU A 87 -8.78 -4.01 -4.33
CA LEU A 87 -7.82 -2.92 -4.17
C LEU A 87 -7.45 -2.29 -5.52
N ARG A 88 -7.29 -0.97 -5.55
CA ARG A 88 -6.77 -0.22 -6.72
C ARG A 88 -5.31 -0.53 -7.02
N ARG A 89 -4.55 -0.86 -5.97
CA ARG A 89 -3.15 -1.30 -6.06
C ARG A 89 -2.89 -2.34 -4.98
N ARG A 90 -2.42 -3.52 -5.42
CA ARG A 90 -2.12 -4.67 -4.57
C ARG A 90 -0.63 -4.99 -4.48
N VAL A 91 0.21 -4.30 -5.26
CA VAL A 91 1.64 -4.56 -5.37
C VAL A 91 2.41 -3.31 -4.97
N MET A 92 3.42 -3.48 -4.13
CA MET A 92 4.35 -2.43 -3.72
C MET A 92 5.78 -2.95 -3.79
N THR A 93 6.69 -2.10 -4.28
CA THR A 93 8.13 -2.39 -4.25
C THR A 93 8.75 -1.74 -3.02
N LEU A 94 9.49 -2.51 -2.22
CA LEU A 94 10.10 -2.05 -0.97
C LEU A 94 11.57 -2.43 -0.94
N ARG A 95 12.38 -1.76 -0.12
CA ARG A 95 13.70 -2.29 0.24
C ARG A 95 13.55 -3.42 1.23
N LEU A 96 14.47 -4.38 1.21
CA LEU A 96 14.48 -5.49 2.17
C LEU A 96 14.60 -5.02 3.63
N ASP A 97 15.37 -3.96 3.90
CA ASP A 97 15.52 -3.33 5.22
C ASP A 97 14.42 -2.29 5.54
N GLY A 98 13.41 -2.18 4.67
CA GLY A 98 12.30 -1.25 4.81
C GLY A 98 11.15 -1.84 5.63
N MET A 99 9.98 -1.21 5.53
CA MET A 99 8.76 -1.72 6.16
C MET A 99 7.53 -1.31 5.34
N LEU A 100 6.69 -2.29 5.01
CA LEU A 100 5.37 -2.04 4.43
C LEU A 100 4.43 -1.62 5.55
N THR A 101 3.68 -0.55 5.33
CA THR A 101 2.70 -0.05 6.30
C THR A 101 1.36 0.14 5.63
N LEU A 102 0.35 -0.56 6.15
CA LEU A 102 -1.04 -0.42 5.74
C LEU A 102 -1.80 0.35 6.82
N GLY A 103 -2.41 1.47 6.44
CA GLY A 103 -3.24 2.29 7.31
C GLY A 103 -4.71 2.12 6.98
N PHE A 104 -5.52 1.80 7.97
CA PHE A 104 -6.96 1.62 7.86
C PHE A 104 -7.63 2.75 8.62
N ALA A 105 -8.57 3.46 7.98
CA ALA A 105 -9.41 4.44 8.66
C ALA A 105 -10.89 4.10 8.42
N VAL A 106 -11.57 3.65 9.46
CA VAL A 106 -12.98 3.24 9.44
C VAL A 106 -13.83 4.34 10.06
N ARG A 107 -14.88 4.77 9.35
CA ARG A 107 -15.81 5.78 9.85
C ARG A 107 -16.71 5.17 10.92
N GLY A 108 -16.90 5.88 12.03
CA GLY A 108 -17.90 5.51 13.01
C GLY A 108 -19.32 5.69 12.48
N LEU A 109 -20.27 4.90 12.99
CA LEU A 109 -21.70 5.10 12.74
C LEU A 109 -22.19 6.37 13.44
N GLY A 110 -23.19 7.05 12.84
CA GLY A 110 -23.91 8.15 13.50
C GLY A 110 -23.05 9.35 13.90
N GLY A 111 -21.96 9.65 13.16
CA GLY A 111 -21.06 10.76 13.47
C GLY A 111 -19.97 10.45 14.50
N ALA A 112 -19.86 9.19 14.95
CA ALA A 112 -18.78 8.77 15.83
C ALA A 112 -17.39 8.93 15.19
N ALA A 113 -16.38 9.14 16.03
CA ALA A 113 -15.00 9.38 15.61
C ALA A 113 -14.46 8.28 14.68
N THR A 114 -13.64 8.69 13.70
CA THR A 114 -12.97 7.77 12.78
C THR A 114 -11.94 6.94 13.55
N ARG A 115 -12.07 5.61 13.51
CA ARG A 115 -11.08 4.70 14.09
C ARG A 115 -9.97 4.47 13.09
N LYS A 116 -8.72 4.54 13.55
CA LYS A 116 -7.53 4.32 12.74
C LYS A 116 -6.76 3.13 13.28
N GLN A 117 -6.31 2.27 12.39
CA GLN A 117 -5.42 1.15 12.70
C GLN A 117 -4.27 1.14 11.71
N LYS A 118 -3.06 0.82 12.19
CA LYS A 118 -1.89 0.60 11.35
C LYS A 118 -1.45 -0.84 11.48
N VAL A 119 -1.08 -1.46 10.36
CA VAL A 119 -0.48 -2.79 10.31
C VAL A 119 0.82 -2.68 9.53
N GLU A 120 1.84 -3.35 10.03
CA GLU A 120 3.19 -3.29 9.49
C GLU A 120 3.65 -4.68 9.09
N PHE A 121 4.42 -4.78 8.02
CA PHE A 121 4.98 -6.04 7.53
C PHE A 121 6.46 -5.84 7.20
N THR A 122 7.27 -6.80 7.63
CA THR A 122 8.72 -6.77 7.40
C THR A 122 8.98 -7.47 6.06
N PRO A 123 9.61 -6.78 5.08
CA PRO A 123 9.91 -7.37 3.79
C PRO A 123 10.82 -8.60 3.93
N GLN A 124 10.58 -9.60 3.09
CA GLN A 124 11.38 -10.84 3.04
C GLN A 124 11.80 -11.12 1.59
N HIS A 125 12.81 -11.97 1.40
CA HIS A 125 13.22 -12.37 0.06
C HIS A 125 12.15 -13.21 -0.65
N ARG A 126 11.50 -14.10 0.09
CA ARG A 126 10.42 -14.98 -0.36
C ARG A 126 9.55 -15.32 0.84
N GLY A 127 8.30 -15.67 0.59
CA GLY A 127 7.39 -16.22 1.60
C GLY A 127 6.08 -15.45 1.68
N GLU A 128 5.33 -15.72 2.73
CA GLU A 128 4.08 -15.03 3.02
C GLU A 128 3.98 -14.68 4.50
N GLU A 129 3.32 -13.57 4.79
CA GLU A 129 2.97 -13.14 6.14
C GLU A 129 1.47 -12.83 6.19
N LYS A 130 0.79 -13.28 7.24
CA LYS A 130 -0.65 -13.08 7.43
C LYS A 130 -0.90 -12.42 8.79
N LYS A 131 -1.76 -11.40 8.82
CA LYS A 131 -2.21 -10.74 10.06
C LYS A 131 -3.72 -10.56 10.06
N GLU A 132 -4.33 -10.85 11.20
CA GLU A 132 -5.74 -10.59 11.46
C GLU A 132 -5.87 -9.56 12.57
N PHE A 133 -6.83 -8.64 12.44
CA PHE A 133 -7.08 -7.60 13.42
C PHE A 133 -8.48 -7.01 13.25
N SER A 134 -8.96 -6.31 14.26
CA SER A 134 -10.25 -5.62 14.21
C SER A 134 -10.06 -4.10 14.11
N CYS A 135 -10.87 -3.43 13.30
CA CYS A 135 -10.93 -1.98 13.18
C CYS A 135 -12.38 -1.51 13.16
N GLY A 136 -12.86 -0.98 14.29
CA GLY A 136 -14.29 -0.72 14.47
C GLY A 136 -15.07 -2.03 14.52
N THR A 137 -16.10 -2.16 13.70
CA THR A 137 -16.91 -3.38 13.57
C THR A 137 -16.36 -4.37 12.54
N ALA A 138 -15.33 -3.99 11.79
CA ALA A 138 -14.72 -4.86 10.77
C ALA A 138 -13.60 -5.70 11.38
N LYS A 139 -13.65 -7.02 11.20
CA LYS A 139 -12.52 -7.92 11.41
C LYS A 139 -11.88 -8.22 10.07
N LEU A 140 -10.60 -7.93 9.93
CA LEU A 140 -9.88 -7.97 8.66
C LEU A 140 -8.74 -8.98 8.74
N GLN A 141 -8.43 -9.57 7.59
CA GLN A 141 -7.22 -10.33 7.35
C GLN A 141 -6.43 -9.66 6.24
N VAL A 142 -5.13 -9.49 6.45
CA VAL A 142 -4.19 -9.06 5.42
C VAL A 142 -3.22 -10.20 5.21
N LYS A 143 -3.03 -10.58 3.95
CA LYS A 143 -1.99 -11.52 3.52
C LYS A 143 -1.03 -10.80 2.60
N VAL A 144 0.27 -10.92 2.85
CA VAL A 144 1.34 -10.36 2.03
C VAL A 144 2.20 -11.50 1.53
N PHE A 145 2.48 -11.51 0.23
CA PHE A 145 3.39 -12.41 -0.46
C PHE A 145 4.63 -11.63 -0.88
N TRP A 146 5.79 -12.17 -0.54
CA TRP A 146 7.08 -11.59 -0.84
C TRP A 146 7.76 -12.32 -1.98
N SER A 147 8.27 -11.56 -2.95
CA SER A 147 9.10 -12.09 -4.03
C SER A 147 10.27 -11.15 -4.31
N MET A 148 11.45 -11.74 -4.54
CA MET A 148 12.57 -10.98 -5.07
C MET A 148 12.30 -10.60 -6.52
N LEU A 149 12.58 -9.34 -6.84
CA LEU A 149 12.70 -8.91 -8.23
C LEU A 149 14.05 -9.44 -8.74
N ASP A 150 14.01 -10.58 -9.44
CA ASP A 150 15.21 -11.19 -10.02
C ASP A 150 15.70 -10.34 -11.19
N TYR A 151 16.62 -9.41 -10.92
CA TYR A 151 17.36 -8.73 -11.95
C TYR A 151 18.49 -9.67 -12.41
N ARG A 152 18.16 -10.59 -13.31
CA ARG A 152 19.20 -11.34 -14.05
C ARG A 152 20.14 -10.32 -14.70
N ARG A 153 21.43 -10.45 -14.38
CA ARG A 153 22.53 -9.69 -14.98
C ARG A 153 22.72 -10.07 -16.44
#